data_AF-A0A261C732-F1
#
_entry.id   AF-A0A261C732-F1
#
_cell.length_a   1.000
_cell.length_b   1.000
_cell.length_c   1.000
_cell.angle_alpha   90.00
_cell.angle_beta   90.00
_cell.angle_gamma   90.00
#
_symmetry.space_group_name_H-M   'P 1'
#
loop_
_entity.id
_entity.type
_entity.pdbx_description
1 polymer ?
#
loop_
_entity_poly.entity_id
_entity_poly.type
_entity_poly.pdbx_seq_one_letter_code
_entity_poly.pdbx_strand_id
1 'polypeptide(L)'
;MAEQALIKEESKEDPKEQTMAEKVLVKEESKEIVEESRKERGILLISIKNLYKDLDRRCAFLRARSPFPNGYMKVTKRELRTSNIEKLHKVKAHYEDLQGKLMKIQKEEFPRVPIFYVDTSAFEWRLQEVSRRLRGGLVTFLEALIK
;
A
#
# COMPACT_ATOMS: atom_id res chain seq x y z
N MET A 1 18.15 63.70 -38.35
CA MET A 1 16.68 63.58 -38.28
C MET A 1 16.35 62.99 -36.93
N ALA A 2 15.52 63.70 -36.18
CA ALA A 2 15.09 63.37 -34.84
C ALA A 2 13.82 62.50 -34.90
N GLU A 3 13.66 61.58 -33.96
CA GLU A 3 12.43 61.42 -33.18
C GLU A 3 12.67 60.54 -31.93
N GLN A 4 12.34 61.11 -30.78
CA GLN A 4 12.20 60.48 -29.47
C GLN A 4 10.71 60.18 -29.23
N ALA A 5 10.40 59.08 -28.52
CA ALA A 5 9.31 58.90 -27.54
C ALA A 5 9.28 57.40 -27.18
N LEU A 6 9.71 56.89 -26.02
CA LEU A 6 9.24 57.09 -24.64
C LEU A 6 7.71 57.05 -24.50
N ILE A 7 7.16 55.89 -24.10
CA ILE A 7 6.07 55.74 -23.12
C ILE A 7 6.34 54.44 -22.34
N LYS A 8 6.47 54.59 -21.02
CA LYS A 8 6.37 53.56 -19.98
C LYS A 8 4.89 53.34 -19.66
N GLU A 9 4.51 52.11 -19.34
CA GLU A 9 3.47 51.72 -18.36
C GLU A 9 3.72 50.22 -18.10
N GLU A 10 4.44 49.82 -17.05
CA GLU A 10 3.90 49.50 -15.72
C GLU A 10 2.51 48.84 -15.74
N SER A 11 2.49 47.51 -15.81
CA SER A 11 1.49 46.71 -15.11
C SER A 11 2.20 45.58 -14.36
N LYS A 12 2.57 45.91 -13.11
CA LYS A 12 2.64 44.93 -12.03
C LYS A 12 1.26 44.29 -11.94
N GLU A 13 1.11 43.05 -12.38
CA GLU A 13 0.01 42.22 -11.91
C GLU A 13 0.48 41.50 -10.65
N ASP A 14 -0.17 41.89 -9.56
CA ASP A 14 -0.02 41.40 -8.21
C ASP A 14 -0.09 39.86 -8.09
N PRO A 15 0.51 39.29 -7.03
CA PRO A 15 0.42 37.87 -6.75
C PRO A 15 -1.04 37.53 -6.44
N LYS A 16 -1.70 36.83 -7.37
CA LYS A 16 -3.07 36.35 -7.19
C LYS A 16 -3.20 35.68 -5.82
N GLU A 17 -4.03 36.28 -4.98
CA GLU A 17 -4.53 35.72 -3.74
C GLU A 17 -5.09 34.33 -4.03
N GLN A 18 -4.30 33.30 -3.70
CA GLN A 18 -4.83 31.96 -3.51
C GLN A 18 -5.79 32.04 -2.33
N THR A 19 -7.07 32.18 -2.65
CA THR A 19 -8.16 32.25 -1.68
C THR A 19 -8.09 31.07 -0.71
N MET A 20 -8.44 31.33 0.55
CA MET A 20 -8.43 30.32 1.61
C MET A 20 -9.25 29.07 1.25
N ALA A 21 -10.30 29.21 0.42
CA ALA A 21 -11.11 28.09 -0.06
C ALA A 21 -10.33 27.16 -1.01
N GLU A 22 -9.56 27.71 -1.96
CA GLU A 22 -8.74 26.92 -2.89
C GLU A 22 -7.56 26.24 -2.17
N LYS A 23 -6.94 26.94 -1.21
CA LYS A 23 -5.93 26.34 -0.32
C LYS A 23 -6.48 25.24 0.58
N VAL A 24 -7.74 25.34 1.02
CA VAL A 24 -8.39 24.30 1.84
C VAL A 24 -8.74 23.09 0.98
N LEU A 25 -9.29 23.29 -0.23
CA LEU A 25 -9.65 22.20 -1.14
C LEU A 25 -8.42 21.38 -1.56
N VAL A 26 -7.33 22.03 -1.96
CA VAL A 26 -6.07 21.36 -2.32
C VAL A 26 -5.45 20.64 -1.12
N LYS A 27 -5.64 21.16 0.10
CA LYS A 27 -5.15 20.55 1.35
C LYS A 27 -6.01 19.37 1.80
N GLU A 28 -7.28 19.31 1.43
CA GLU A 28 -8.18 18.18 1.70
C GLU A 28 -7.96 17.06 0.67
N GLU A 29 -7.90 17.39 -0.62
CA GLU A 29 -7.57 16.43 -1.68
C GLU A 29 -6.20 15.78 -1.46
N SER A 30 -5.18 16.55 -1.10
CA SER A 30 -3.86 15.99 -0.80
C SER A 30 -3.83 15.08 0.43
N LYS A 31 -4.67 15.33 1.45
CA LYS A 31 -4.81 14.44 2.61
C LYS A 31 -5.54 13.15 2.25
N GLU A 32 -6.59 13.23 1.43
CA GLU A 32 -7.36 12.08 0.98
C GLU A 32 -6.51 11.15 0.11
N ILE A 33 -5.75 11.71 -0.85
CA ILE A 33 -4.80 10.97 -1.69
C ILE A 33 -3.73 10.27 -0.84
N VAL A 34 -3.22 10.94 0.20
CA VAL A 34 -2.21 10.36 1.10
C VAL A 34 -2.79 9.21 1.94
N GLU A 35 -4.01 9.35 2.46
CA GLU A 35 -4.67 8.27 3.21
C GLU A 35 -5.06 7.09 2.33
N GLU A 36 -5.51 7.35 1.10
CA GLU A 36 -5.84 6.31 0.13
C GLU A 36 -4.58 5.53 -0.31
N SER A 37 -3.49 6.24 -0.60
CA SER A 37 -2.18 5.65 -0.89
C SER A 37 -1.65 4.80 0.29
N ARG A 38 -1.82 5.29 1.52
CA ARG A 38 -1.43 4.55 2.73
C ARG A 38 -2.27 3.29 2.93
N LYS A 39 -3.58 3.38 2.72
CA LYS A 39 -4.51 2.25 2.80
C LYS A 39 -4.17 1.20 1.74
N GLU A 40 -4.00 1.59 0.49
CA GLU A 40 -3.62 0.70 -0.61
C GLU A 40 -2.31 -0.02 -0.30
N ARG A 41 -1.28 0.74 0.07
CA ARG A 41 0.02 0.19 0.48
C ARG A 41 -0.12 -0.81 1.63
N GLY A 42 -0.91 -0.47 2.65
CA GLY A 42 -1.16 -1.32 3.80
C GLY A 42 -1.77 -2.67 3.42
N ILE A 43 -2.83 -2.63 2.61
CA ILE A 43 -3.50 -3.82 2.09
C ILE A 43 -2.54 -4.66 1.25
N LEU A 44 -1.77 -4.04 0.35
CA LEU A 44 -0.78 -4.75 -0.48
C LEU A 44 0.26 -5.48 0.36
N LEU A 45 0.80 -4.84 1.39
CA LEU A 45 1.78 -5.45 2.29
C LEU A 45 1.22 -6.66 3.03
N ILE A 46 -0.07 -6.62 3.41
CA ILE A 46 -0.73 -7.75 4.05
C ILE A 46 -1.02 -8.86 3.04
N SER A 47 -1.58 -8.52 1.88
CA SER A 47 -1.89 -9.46 0.79
C SER A 47 -0.65 -10.26 0.37
N ILE A 48 0.50 -9.59 0.17
CA ILE A 48 1.78 -10.24 -0.15
C ILE A 48 2.22 -11.22 0.95
N LYS A 49 2.05 -10.88 2.24
CA LYS A 49 2.39 -11.77 3.35
C LYS A 49 1.46 -12.97 3.43
N ASN A 50 0.18 -12.79 3.11
CA ASN A 50 -0.80 -13.88 3.11
C ASN A 50 -0.54 -14.84 1.95
N LEU A 51 -0.25 -14.31 0.76
CA LEU A 51 0.22 -15.11 -0.37
C LEU A 51 1.47 -15.92 -0.02
N TYR A 52 2.46 -15.30 0.62
CA TYR A 52 3.65 -16.04 1.06
C TYR A 52 3.33 -17.23 1.96
N LYS A 53 2.49 -17.03 3.00
CA LYS A 53 2.08 -18.11 3.91
C LYS A 53 1.32 -19.23 3.18
N ASP A 54 0.48 -18.86 2.22
CA ASP A 54 -0.27 -19.82 1.42
C ASP A 54 0.65 -20.65 0.51
N LEU A 55 1.61 -20.01 -0.16
CA LEU A 55 2.63 -20.69 -0.97
C LEU A 55 3.43 -21.70 -0.14
N ASP A 56 3.88 -21.30 1.05
CA ASP A 56 4.66 -22.14 1.95
C ASP A 56 3.85 -23.37 2.41
N ARG A 57 2.59 -23.16 2.81
CA ARG A 57 1.66 -24.24 3.15
C ARG A 57 1.45 -25.21 2.00
N ARG A 58 1.23 -24.71 0.77
CA ARG A 58 1.01 -25.56 -0.41
C ARG A 58 2.24 -26.38 -0.75
N CYS A 59 3.42 -25.78 -0.66
CA CYS A 59 4.66 -26.51 -0.95
C CYS A 59 4.93 -27.60 0.08
N ALA A 60 4.69 -27.32 1.36
CA ALA A 60 4.75 -28.34 2.41
C ALA A 60 3.77 -29.49 2.14
N PHE A 61 2.54 -29.17 1.71
CA PHE A 61 1.52 -30.16 1.35
C PHE A 61 1.95 -31.04 0.17
N LEU A 62 2.48 -30.43 -0.90
CA LEU A 62 2.98 -31.12 -2.09
C LEU A 62 4.32 -31.85 -1.85
N ARG A 63 4.87 -31.80 -0.63
CA ARG A 63 6.21 -32.32 -0.28
C ARG A 63 7.34 -31.80 -1.19
N ALA A 64 7.10 -30.68 -1.87
CA ALA A 64 8.11 -30.03 -2.68
C ALA A 64 9.17 -29.48 -1.73
N ARG A 65 10.43 -29.94 -1.84
CA ARG A 65 11.55 -29.21 -1.24
C ARG A 65 11.51 -27.81 -1.84
N SER A 66 11.23 -26.81 -1.00
CA SER A 66 11.27 -25.41 -1.42
C SER A 66 12.62 -25.17 -2.13
N PRO A 67 12.64 -24.71 -3.40
CA PRO A 67 13.87 -24.36 -4.09
C PRO A 67 14.55 -23.14 -3.46
N PHE A 68 13.90 -22.49 -2.50
CA PHE A 68 14.40 -21.35 -1.76
C PHE A 68 14.73 -21.76 -0.31
N PRO A 69 15.98 -21.59 0.15
CA PRO A 69 16.44 -22.02 1.47
C PRO A 69 15.77 -21.28 2.64
N ASN A 70 15.15 -20.12 2.37
CA ASN A 70 14.40 -19.31 3.35
C ASN A 70 12.86 -19.34 3.12
N GLY A 71 12.36 -20.34 2.39
CA GLY A 71 10.97 -20.36 1.88
C GLY A 71 10.79 -19.46 0.64
N TYR A 72 9.60 -19.45 0.04
CA TYR A 72 9.31 -18.77 -1.23
C TYR A 72 9.36 -17.23 -1.20
N MET A 73 9.79 -16.61 -0.10
CA MET A 73 9.89 -15.16 0.03
C MET A 73 11.14 -14.69 -0.71
N LYS A 74 10.97 -14.29 -1.97
CA LYS A 74 12.05 -13.66 -2.75
C LYS A 74 12.40 -12.26 -2.26
N VAL A 75 11.46 -11.61 -1.57
CA VAL A 75 11.55 -10.20 -1.15
C VAL A 75 11.54 -10.13 0.37
N THR A 76 12.53 -9.48 0.97
CA THR A 76 12.64 -9.38 2.43
C THR A 76 11.54 -8.48 3.03
N LYS A 77 11.23 -8.66 4.32
CA LYS A 77 10.30 -7.77 5.04
C LYS A 77 10.75 -6.30 4.99
N ARG A 78 12.07 -6.07 5.03
CA ARG A 78 12.66 -4.72 4.95
C ARG A 78 12.42 -4.12 3.57
N GLU A 79 12.66 -4.90 2.51
CA GLU A 79 12.46 -4.46 1.14
C GLU A 79 10.98 -4.16 0.84
N LEU A 80 10.04 -4.97 1.34
CA LEU A 80 8.60 -4.67 1.23
C LEU A 80 8.26 -3.33 1.90
N ARG A 81 8.82 -3.06 3.08
CA ARG A 81 8.55 -1.81 3.83
C ARG A 81 9.06 -0.56 3.12
N THR A 82 10.12 -0.66 2.33
CA THR A 82 10.74 0.48 1.62
C THR A 82 10.36 0.57 0.15
N SER A 83 9.69 -0.44 -0.42
CA SER A 83 9.28 -0.47 -1.84
C SER A 83 8.17 0.54 -2.13
N ASN A 84 8.07 1.07 -3.34
CA ASN A 84 6.92 1.89 -3.76
C ASN A 84 5.69 1.00 -4.07
N ILE A 85 4.51 1.60 -4.28
CA ILE A 85 3.26 0.89 -4.54
C ILE A 85 3.34 0.04 -5.81
N GLU A 86 3.89 0.58 -6.90
CA GLU A 86 4.07 -0.16 -8.15
C GLU A 86 4.90 -1.43 -7.98
N LYS A 87 6.00 -1.35 -7.23
CA LYS A 87 6.83 -2.52 -6.93
C LYS A 87 6.07 -3.53 -6.07
N LEU A 88 5.26 -3.07 -5.11
CA LEU A 88 4.39 -3.96 -4.33
C LEU A 88 3.38 -4.70 -5.21
N HIS A 89 2.76 -4.03 -6.18
CA HIS A 89 1.88 -4.68 -7.17
C HIS A 89 2.62 -5.73 -7.98
N LYS A 90 3.82 -5.42 -8.49
CA LYS A 90 4.65 -6.40 -9.23
C LYS A 90 5.00 -7.62 -8.38
N VAL A 91 5.35 -7.40 -7.11
CA VAL A 91 5.66 -8.49 -6.18
C VAL A 91 4.42 -9.33 -5.89
N LYS A 92 3.26 -8.70 -5.68
CA LYS A 92 1.99 -9.40 -5.48
C LYS A 92 1.65 -10.27 -6.70
N ALA A 93 1.67 -9.70 -7.90
CA ALA A 93 1.38 -10.43 -9.14
C ALA A 93 2.32 -11.63 -9.34
N HIS A 94 3.61 -11.49 -9.00
CA HIS A 94 4.55 -12.61 -9.04
C HIS A 94 4.13 -13.77 -8.12
N TYR A 95 3.68 -13.48 -6.90
CA TYR A 95 3.26 -14.52 -5.97
C TYR A 95 1.90 -15.13 -6.33
N GLU A 96 0.99 -14.36 -6.92
CA GLU A 96 -0.28 -14.88 -7.45
C GLU A 96 -0.05 -15.87 -8.61
N ASP A 97 0.90 -15.56 -9.52
CA ASP A 97 1.29 -16.49 -10.59
C ASP A 97 1.86 -17.81 -10.02
N LEU A 98 2.73 -17.73 -9.01
CA LEU A 98 3.24 -18.91 -8.31
C LEU A 98 2.12 -19.71 -7.62
N GLN A 99 1.16 -19.02 -6.99
CA GLN A 99 0.03 -19.65 -6.31
C GLN A 99 -0.84 -20.41 -7.32
N GLY A 100 -1.17 -19.77 -8.46
CA GLY A 100 -1.94 -20.41 -9.52
C GLY A 100 -1.26 -21.67 -10.07
N LYS A 101 0.06 -21.62 -10.26
CA LYS A 101 0.85 -22.79 -10.69
C LYS A 101 0.80 -23.93 -9.65
N LEU A 102 0.98 -23.63 -8.37
CA LEU A 102 0.91 -24.64 -7.31
C LEU A 102 -0.51 -25.21 -7.15
N MET A 103 -1.55 -24.37 -7.27
CA MET A 103 -2.94 -24.83 -7.22
C MET A 103 -3.25 -25.77 -8.38
N LYS A 104 -2.70 -25.52 -9.57
CA LYS A 104 -2.84 -26.41 -10.72
C LYS A 104 -2.21 -27.78 -10.44
N ILE A 105 -0.96 -27.81 -9.97
CA ILE A 105 -0.25 -29.05 -9.61
C ILE A 105 -1.03 -29.80 -8.51
N GLN A 106 -1.48 -29.08 -7.47
CA GLN A 106 -2.25 -29.68 -6.38
C GLN A 106 -3.57 -30.29 -6.87
N LYS A 107 -4.24 -29.68 -7.85
CA LYS A 107 -5.47 -30.22 -8.44
C LYS A 107 -5.20 -31.47 -9.27
N GLU A 108 -4.06 -31.51 -9.96
CA GLU A 108 -3.63 -32.67 -10.74
C GLU A 108 -3.25 -33.85 -9.83
N GLU A 109 -2.51 -33.61 -8.75
CA GLU A 109 -2.09 -34.65 -7.80
C GLU A 109 -3.21 -35.09 -6.84
N PHE A 110 -4.09 -34.15 -6.43
CA PHE A 110 -5.13 -34.37 -5.42
C PHE A 110 -6.50 -33.87 -5.88
N PRO A 111 -7.11 -34.48 -6.90
CA PRO A 111 -8.34 -33.97 -7.53
C PRO A 111 -9.57 -33.93 -6.61
N ARG A 112 -9.56 -34.71 -5.51
CA ARG A 112 -10.64 -34.78 -4.52
C ARG A 112 -10.46 -33.82 -3.35
N VAL A 113 -9.28 -33.20 -3.20
CA VAL A 113 -9.02 -32.25 -2.12
C VAL A 113 -9.46 -30.87 -2.57
N PRO A 114 -10.41 -30.22 -1.88
CA PRO A 114 -10.87 -28.91 -2.28
C PRO A 114 -9.77 -27.86 -2.02
N ILE A 115 -9.58 -26.97 -2.98
CA ILE A 115 -8.49 -25.99 -2.97
C ILE A 115 -9.10 -24.60 -2.72
N PHE A 116 -8.82 -24.04 -1.54
CA PHE A 116 -9.29 -22.70 -1.17
C PHE A 116 -8.13 -21.77 -0.87
N TYR A 117 -8.30 -20.50 -1.25
CA TYR A 117 -7.51 -19.37 -0.79
C TYR A 117 -8.48 -18.20 -0.59
N VAL A 118 -8.38 -17.53 0.55
CA VAL A 118 -9.20 -16.35 0.87
C VAL A 118 -8.25 -15.22 1.19
N ASP A 119 -8.28 -14.16 0.40
CA ASP A 119 -7.50 -12.95 0.69
C ASP A 119 -8.21 -12.13 1.78
N THR A 120 -7.69 -12.20 3.00
CA THR A 120 -8.18 -11.47 4.18
C THR A 120 -7.55 -10.08 4.34
N SER A 121 -6.72 -9.63 3.40
CA SER A 121 -5.89 -8.43 3.55
C SER A 121 -6.67 -7.15 3.85
N ALA A 122 -7.80 -6.93 3.16
CA ALA A 122 -8.64 -5.76 3.39
C ALA A 122 -9.25 -5.74 4.81
N PHE A 123 -9.65 -6.91 5.32
CA PHE A 123 -10.21 -7.05 6.67
C PHE A 123 -9.13 -6.88 7.74
N GLU A 124 -7.97 -7.51 7.55
CA GLU A 124 -6.82 -7.36 8.45
C GLU A 124 -6.32 -5.92 8.53
N TRP A 125 -6.31 -5.19 7.41
CA TRP A 125 -5.97 -3.77 7.41
C TRP A 125 -6.95 -2.96 8.26
N ARG A 126 -8.26 -3.20 8.11
CA ARG A 126 -9.30 -2.53 8.91
C ARG A 126 -9.09 -2.80 10.41
N LEU A 127 -8.81 -4.05 10.80
CA LEU A 127 -8.51 -4.39 12.19
C LEU A 127 -7.27 -3.68 12.74
N GLN A 128 -6.21 -3.56 11.92
CA GLN A 128 -5.00 -2.82 12.29
C GLN A 128 -5.30 -1.32 12.46
N GLU A 129 -6.11 -0.73 11.59
CA GLU A 129 -6.50 0.68 11.71
C GLU A 129 -7.36 0.95 12.95
N VAL A 130 -8.32 0.06 13.27
CA VAL A 130 -9.11 0.17 14.50
C VAL A 130 -8.20 0.12 15.73
N SER A 131 -7.27 -0.83 15.75
CA SER A 131 -6.30 -0.97 16.85
C SER A 131 -5.39 0.26 17.00
N ARG A 132 -4.95 0.85 15.88
CA ARG A 132 -4.14 2.09 15.87
C ARG A 132 -4.93 3.27 16.44
N ARG A 133 -6.20 3.44 16.05
CA ARG A 133 -7.07 4.52 16.55
C ARG A 133 -7.34 4.38 18.05
N LEU A 134 -7.62 3.16 18.52
CA LEU A 134 -7.84 2.89 19.94
C LEU A 134 -6.60 3.17 20.78
N ARG A 135 -5.40 2.78 20.31
CA ARG A 135 -4.15 3.06 21.01
C ARG A 135 -3.85 4.57 21.03
N GLY A 136 -4.15 5.30 19.95
CA GLY A 136 -4.05 6.75 19.92
C GLY A 136 -4.97 7.44 20.93
N GLY A 137 -6.23 6.98 21.03
CA GLY A 137 -7.19 7.49 22.02
C GLY A 137 -6.78 7.21 23.47
N LEU A 138 -6.20 6.04 23.73
CA LEU A 138 -5.64 5.68 25.04
C LEU A 138 -4.46 6.57 25.44
N VAL A 139 -3.56 6.87 24.50
CA VAL A 139 -2.42 7.77 24.76
C VAL A 139 -2.92 9.19 25.06
N THR A 140 -3.87 9.71 24.28
CA THR A 140 -4.45 11.04 24.54
C THR A 140 -5.22 11.11 25.86
N PHE A 141 -5.88 10.02 26.27
CA PHE A 141 -6.58 9.94 27.55
C PHE A 141 -5.62 9.93 28.73
N LEU A 142 -4.50 9.17 28.63
CA LEU A 142 -3.45 9.17 29.65
C LEU A 142 -2.75 10.53 29.74
N GLU A 143 -2.47 11.19 28.62
CA GLU A 143 -1.91 12.55 28.61
C GLU A 143 -2.87 13.59 29.24
N ALA A 144 -4.19 13.41 29.07
CA ALA A 144 -5.19 14.27 29.69
C ALA A 144 -5.35 14.04 31.20
N LEU A 145 -5.01 12.85 31.72
CA LEU A 145 -5.04 12.51 33.14
C LEU A 145 -3.81 12.99 33.92
N ILE A 146 -2.71 13.31 33.22
CA ILE A 146 -1.45 13.78 33.82
C ILE A 146 -1.39 15.32 33.89
N LYS A 147 -2.33 16.02 33.23
CA LYS A 147 -2.53 17.48 33.32
C LYS A 147 -3.56 17.83 34.38
#